data_AF-A0A346TP68-F1
#
_entry.id   AF-A0A346TP68-F1
#
_cell.length_a   1.000
_cell.length_b   1.000
_cell.length_c   1.000
_cell.angle_alpha   90.00
_cell.angle_beta   90.00
_cell.angle_gamma   90.00
#
_symmetry.space_group_name_H-M   'P 1'
#
loop_
_entity.id
_entity.type
_entity.pdbx_description
1 polymer ?
#
loop_
_entity_poly.entity_id
_entity_poly.type
_entity_poly.pdbx_seq_one_letter_code
_entity_poly.pdbx_strand_id
1 'polypeptide(L)' 'MITRENIKEILNCSDAYVNCILKWAQGDEKKLVDLINTKLKERSIRPAMTILEVV' A
#
# COMPACT_ATOMS: atom_id res chain seq x y z
N MET A 1 16.78 1.04 4.62
CA MET A 1 16.31 2.28 3.97
C MET A 1 15.46 1.94 2.77
N ILE A 2 14.15 2.02 2.93
CA ILE A 2 13.18 1.94 1.83
C ILE A 2 13.12 3.30 1.12
N THR A 3 13.29 3.33 -0.19
CA THR A 3 13.22 4.57 -0.98
C THR A 3 11.80 4.83 -1.49
N ARG A 4 11.54 6.06 -1.96
CA ARG A 4 10.28 6.41 -2.62
C ARG A 4 10.01 5.53 -3.84
N GLU A 5 11.04 5.27 -4.66
CA GLU A 5 10.94 4.39 -5.83
C GLU A 5 10.57 2.97 -5.42
N ASN A 6 11.18 2.42 -4.36
CA ASN A 6 10.80 1.09 -3.88
C ASN A 6 9.31 1.01 -3.53
N ILE A 7 8.77 1.98 -2.79
CA ILE A 7 7.34 2.01 -2.42
C ILE A 7 6.47 2.07 -3.68
N LYS A 8 6.88 2.90 -4.64
CA LYS A 8 6.15 3.13 -5.88
C LYS A 8 6.07 1.87 -6.73
N GLU A 9 7.17 1.14 -6.86
CA GLU A 9 7.25 -0.14 -7.58
C GLU A 9 6.48 -1.24 -6.86
N ILE A 10 6.71 -1.42 -5.55
CA ILE A 10 6.08 -2.49 -4.74
C ILE A 10 4.55 -2.36 -4.78
N LEU A 11 4.04 -1.16 -4.54
CA LEU A 11 2.60 -0.91 -4.45
C LEU A 11 1.98 -0.54 -5.80
N ASN A 12 2.79 -0.37 -6.86
CA ASN A 12 2.38 0.13 -8.17
C ASN A 12 1.46 1.36 -8.04
N CYS A 13 1.96 2.41 -7.37
CA CYS A 13 1.14 3.54 -6.91
C CYS A 13 1.68 4.91 -7.35
N SER A 14 0.87 5.96 -7.20
CA SER A 14 1.26 7.33 -7.55
C SER A 14 2.16 7.99 -6.50
N ASP A 15 2.89 9.04 -6.88
CA ASP A 15 3.72 9.82 -5.94
C ASP A 15 2.92 10.39 -4.77
N ALA A 16 1.67 10.81 -5.01
CA ALA A 16 0.78 11.30 -3.97
C ALA A 16 0.54 10.23 -2.90
N TYR A 17 0.35 8.97 -3.32
CA TYR A 17 0.15 7.86 -2.40
C TYR A 17 1.42 7.50 -1.64
N VAL A 18 2.59 7.52 -2.31
CA VAL A 18 3.90 7.33 -1.66
C VAL A 18 4.11 8.38 -0.56
N ASN A 19 3.80 9.64 -0.83
CA ASN A 19 3.93 10.71 0.16
C ASN A 19 3.00 10.50 1.37
N CYS A 20 1.79 9.98 1.18
CA CYS A 20 0.89 9.63 2.28
C CYS A 20 1.46 8.49 3.13
N ILE A 21 1.99 7.44 2.51
CA ILE A 21 2.62 6.30 3.21
C ILE A 21 3.80 6.78 4.06
N LEU A 22 4.68 7.60 3.48
CA LEU A 22 5.84 8.13 4.19
C LEU A 22 5.45 9.06 5.36
N LYS A 23 4.44 9.92 5.15
CA LYS A 23 3.90 10.76 6.22
C LYS A 23 3.30 9.94 7.36
N TRP A 24 2.60 8.85 7.04
CA TRP A 24 2.01 7.96 8.04
C TRP A 24 3.08 7.25 8.87
N ALA A 25 4.16 6.80 8.23
CA ALA A 25 5.26 6.12 8.90
C ALA A 25 6.09 7.03 9.82
N GLN A 26 6.08 8.36 9.61
CA GLN A 26 6.80 9.34 10.44
C GLN A 26 8.30 9.02 10.63
N GLY A 27 8.93 8.38 9.64
CA GLY A 27 10.33 7.95 9.70
C GLY A 27 10.58 6.62 10.42
N ASP A 28 9.54 5.96 10.95
CA ASP A 28 9.62 4.62 11.54
C ASP A 28 9.60 3.56 10.43
N GLU A 29 10.74 2.91 10.21
CA GLU A 29 10.90 1.91 9.15
C GLU A 29 10.02 0.67 9.39
N LYS A 30 9.79 0.28 10.65
CA LYS A 30 8.95 -0.87 10.98
C LYS A 30 7.49 -0.59 10.63
N LYS A 31 6.98 0.58 11.01
CA LYS A 31 5.63 1.03 10.62
C LYS A 31 5.47 1.09 9.11
N LEU A 32 6.49 1.58 8.40
CA LEU A 32 6.48 1.65 6.95
C LEU A 32 6.34 0.25 6.31
N VAL A 33 7.14 -0.71 6.75
CA VAL A 33 7.10 -2.10 6.27
C VAL A 33 5.76 -2.75 6.58
N ASP A 34 5.25 -2.60 7.81
CA ASP A 34 3.97 -3.17 8.22
C ASP A 34 2.81 -2.62 7.38
N LEU A 35 2.82 -1.31 7.08
CA LEU A 35 1.82 -0.69 6.22
C LEU A 35 1.89 -1.22 4.78
N ILE A 36 3.09 -1.31 4.21
CA ILE A 36 3.29 -1.84 2.85
C ILE A 36 2.75 -3.28 2.75
N ASN A 37 3.13 -4.14 3.69
CA ASN A 37 2.66 -5.53 3.74
C ASN A 37 1.14 -5.62 3.89
N THR A 38 0.55 -4.78 4.73
CA THR A 38 -0.90 -4.71 4.91
C THR A 38 -1.60 -4.33 3.59
N LYS A 39 -1.10 -3.34 2.86
CA LYS A 39 -1.68 -2.91 1.58
C LYS A 39 -1.51 -3.92 0.45
N LEU A 40 -0.39 -4.65 0.42
CA LEU A 40 -0.22 -5.78 -0.50
C LEU A 40 -1.22 -6.89 -0.21
N LYS A 41 -1.41 -7.24 1.07
CA LYS A 41 -2.40 -8.24 1.49
C LYS A 41 -3.82 -7.82 1.13
N GLU A 42 -4.20 -6.57 1.43
CA GLU A 42 -5.50 -6.00 1.04
C GLU A 42 -5.72 -6.10 -0.49
N ARG A 43 -4.71 -5.78 -1.30
CA ARG A 43 -4.79 -5.89 -2.76
C ARG A 43 -4.94 -7.33 -3.23
N SER A 44 -4.30 -8.29 -2.55
CA SER A 44 -4.38 -9.72 -2.91
C SER A 44 -5.73 -10.34 -2.58
N ILE A 45 -6.44 -9.84 -1.55
CA ILE A 45 -7.72 -10.43 -1.09
C ILE A 45 -8.94 -9.70 -1.66
N ARG A 46 -8.79 -8.44 -2.08
CA ARG A 46 -9.91 -7.67 -2.63
C ARG A 46 -10.12 -8.06 -4.10
N PRO A 47 -11.29 -8.62 -4.46
CA PRO A 47 -11.59 -8.82 -5.87
C PRO A 47 -11.62 -7.46 -6.57
N ALA A 48 -11.05 -7.40 -7.78
CA ALA A 48 -11.04 -6.17 -8.58
C ALA A 48 -12.47 -5.69 -8.93
N MET A 49 -13.43 -6.61 -8.93
CA MET A 49 -14.85 -6.36 -9.10
C MET A 49 -15.61 -7.29 -8.14
N THR A 50 -16.34 -6.72 -7.19
CA THR A 50 -17.30 -7.48 -6.40
C THR A 50 -18.59 -7.57 -7.22
N ILE A 51 -18.88 -8.74 -7.79
CA ILE A 51 -20.23 -9.01 -8.32
C ILE A 51 -21.14 -9.09 -7.10
N LEU A 52 -22.00 -8.09 -6.91
CA LEU A 52 -23.08 -8.17 -5.95
C LEU A 52 -24.10 -9.17 -6.49
N GLU A 53 -24.02 -10.43 -6.04
CA GLU A 53 -25.15 -11.35 -6.24
C GLU A 53 -26.31 -10.84 -5.41
N VAL A 54 -27.30 -10.25 -6.09
CA VAL A 54 -28.59 -9.90 -5.50
C VAL A 54 -29.35 -11.22 -5.33
N VAL A 55 -29.33 -11.76 -4.11
CA VAL A 55 -30.15 -12.90 -3.68
C VAL A 55 -31.58 -12.44 -3.41
#